data_AF-A0A166S3Y6-F1
#
_entry.id   AF-A0A166S3Y6-F1
#
_cell.length_a   1.000
_cell.length_b   1.000
_cell.length_c   1.000
_cell.angle_alpha   90.00
_cell.angle_beta   90.00
_cell.angle_gamma   90.00
#
_symmetry.space_group_name_H-M   'P 1'
#
loop_
_entity.id
_entity.type
_entity.pdbx_description
1 polymer ?
#
loop_
_entity_poly.entity_id
_entity_poly.type
_entity_poly.pdbx_seq_one_letter_code
_entity_poly.pdbx_strand_id
1 'polypeptide(L)'
;MGGGKAVDNVFIGYGVLVGTNLHDQDLEKLARARLNSSPFDTTISGTRIRLTDDAVRVSNGNDQRTVPLSTSSDVATKADADLEIDGHPVENLVTDLKDVKAGSFEFEFMDFEPFFDRVRTGENHPFTVEALRGNRFSQVSPSAIEEFSGASPKRPKSVLEGLVSGFRKHTYYDIPRYVAGSVEDNVLFGTVDLRQYFKSPITYEALESGENAGMFCYEFTWRSIEALHSVPAYQQRVPVMGAMVYDDRHKHVYTGVASVVRRNGKLVIPMTFVDYTHSTLYDDLHLRWLLGRGMRAYDDRHRATEIRWQP
;
A
#
# COMPACT_ATOMS: atom_id res chain seq x y z
N MET A 1 4.34 -26.13 -26.45
CA MET A 1 5.33 -25.03 -26.24
C MET A 1 4.80 -23.88 -25.35
N GLY A 2 3.78 -24.10 -24.49
CA GLY A 2 3.25 -23.07 -23.58
C GLY A 2 3.80 -23.13 -22.14
N GLY A 3 4.05 -24.34 -21.62
CA GLY A 3 4.51 -24.53 -20.23
C GLY A 3 5.89 -23.95 -19.92
N GLY A 4 6.81 -23.93 -20.89
CA GLY A 4 8.15 -23.37 -20.71
C GLY A 4 8.17 -21.85 -20.52
N LYS A 5 7.26 -21.11 -21.15
CA LYS A 5 7.13 -19.65 -20.96
C LYS A 5 6.53 -19.29 -19.60
N ALA A 6 5.61 -20.11 -19.08
CA ALA A 6 5.04 -19.93 -17.75
C ALA A 6 6.11 -20.14 -16.66
N VAL A 7 6.98 -21.14 -16.85
CA VAL A 7 8.13 -21.43 -15.98
C VAL A 7 9.20 -20.32 -16.08
N ASP A 8 9.59 -19.89 -17.28
CA ASP A 8 10.65 -18.86 -17.47
C ASP A 8 10.28 -17.49 -16.87
N ASN A 9 8.99 -17.13 -16.85
CA ASN A 9 8.49 -15.94 -16.16
C ASN A 9 8.55 -16.02 -14.63
N VAL A 10 8.60 -17.24 -14.07
CA VAL A 10 8.54 -17.53 -12.62
C VAL A 10 9.92 -17.70 -11.99
N PHE A 11 10.91 -18.21 -12.72
CA PHE A 11 12.17 -18.67 -12.10
C PHE A 11 13.32 -17.64 -12.08
N ILE A 12 13.27 -16.56 -12.88
CA ILE A 12 14.45 -15.68 -13.08
C ILE A 12 14.35 -14.31 -12.37
N GLY A 13 13.19 -13.91 -11.82
CA GLY A 13 12.97 -12.52 -11.44
C GLY A 13 12.87 -12.17 -9.95
N TYR A 14 13.22 -13.06 -9.01
CA TYR A 14 12.64 -12.92 -7.68
C TYR A 14 13.50 -13.25 -6.46
N GLY A 15 14.08 -12.19 -5.88
CA GLY A 15 14.58 -12.16 -4.52
C GLY A 15 13.55 -11.65 -3.52
N VAL A 16 14.03 -11.51 -2.29
CA VAL A 16 13.21 -11.17 -1.13
C VAL A 16 13.14 -9.65 -0.98
N LEU A 17 11.91 -9.11 -0.98
CA LEU A 17 11.50 -7.80 -0.43
C LEU A 17 11.77 -6.48 -1.16
N VAL A 18 12.53 -6.38 -2.26
CA VAL A 18 12.78 -5.07 -2.92
C VAL A 18 12.83 -5.20 -4.44
N GLY A 19 12.29 -4.20 -5.15
CA GLY A 19 12.31 -4.12 -6.62
C GLY A 19 13.34 -3.19 -7.24
N THR A 20 14.30 -3.78 -7.94
CA THR A 20 15.40 -3.08 -8.62
C THR A 20 15.01 -2.43 -9.95
N ASN A 21 14.03 -2.95 -10.72
CA ASN A 21 13.69 -2.38 -12.05
C ASN A 21 12.92 -1.06 -12.04
N LEU A 22 12.37 -0.72 -10.87
CA LEU A 22 11.52 0.45 -10.71
C LEU A 22 12.36 1.74 -10.70
N HIS A 23 13.67 1.63 -10.46
CA HIS A 23 14.61 2.75 -10.50
C HIS A 23 14.90 3.25 -11.92
N ASP A 24 14.83 2.38 -12.93
CA ASP A 24 15.12 2.74 -14.34
C ASP A 24 13.86 3.15 -15.12
N GLN A 25 12.69 3.00 -14.51
CA GLN A 25 11.41 3.35 -15.11
C GLN A 25 10.97 4.75 -14.69
N ASP A 26 10.43 5.53 -15.63
CA ASP A 26 9.61 6.70 -15.29
C ASP A 26 8.28 6.23 -14.69
N LEU A 27 8.26 6.09 -13.37
CA LEU A 27 7.10 5.71 -12.59
C LEU A 27 6.25 6.89 -12.19
N GLU A 28 6.79 8.10 -12.28
CA GLU A 28 6.13 9.31 -11.81
C GLU A 28 4.82 9.52 -12.57
N LYS A 29 4.84 9.34 -13.89
CA LYS A 29 3.63 9.43 -14.71
C LYS A 29 2.55 8.42 -14.28
N LEU A 30 2.94 7.18 -13.97
CA LEU A 30 2.01 6.13 -13.53
C LEU A 30 1.46 6.41 -12.13
N ALA A 31 2.34 6.81 -11.21
CA ALA A 31 1.99 7.13 -9.84
C ALA A 31 1.06 8.36 -9.77
N ARG A 32 1.25 9.38 -10.62
CA ARG A 32 0.38 10.55 -10.67
C ARG A 32 -1.01 10.28 -11.23
N ALA A 33 -1.15 9.36 -12.19
CA ALA A 33 -2.36 9.22 -13.01
C ALA A 33 -3.66 9.01 -12.22
N ARG A 34 -3.57 8.47 -11.00
CA ARG A 34 -4.73 8.17 -10.14
C ARG A 34 -4.59 8.65 -8.70
N LEU A 35 -3.58 9.45 -8.38
CA LEU A 35 -3.42 9.96 -7.03
C LEU A 35 -4.40 11.12 -6.82
N ASN A 36 -5.43 10.88 -6.00
CA ASN A 36 -6.41 11.89 -5.62
C ASN A 36 -6.68 11.79 -4.12
N SER A 37 -7.07 12.91 -3.51
CA SER A 37 -7.58 12.90 -2.14
C SER A 37 -8.99 12.31 -2.08
N SER A 38 -9.33 11.75 -0.94
CA SER A 38 -10.67 11.26 -0.63
C SER A 38 -11.17 11.76 0.71
N PRO A 39 -12.50 11.91 0.87
CA PRO A 39 -13.09 12.19 2.15
C PRO A 39 -12.68 11.16 3.20
N PHE A 40 -12.38 11.64 4.41
CA PHE A 40 -12.15 10.81 5.58
C PHE A 40 -12.76 11.47 6.81
N ASP A 41 -12.89 10.69 7.88
CA ASP A 41 -13.44 11.13 9.16
C ASP A 41 -12.65 10.47 10.28
N THR A 42 -12.06 11.28 11.16
CA THR A 42 -11.26 10.77 12.27
C THR A 42 -11.43 11.63 13.52
N THR A 43 -10.98 11.13 14.66
CA THR A 43 -11.03 11.84 15.95
C THR A 43 -9.69 11.76 16.65
N ILE A 44 -9.24 12.90 17.19
CA ILE A 44 -7.98 13.05 17.91
C ILE A 44 -8.24 13.86 19.16
N SER A 45 -7.91 13.29 20.32
CA SER A 45 -8.02 13.99 21.61
C SER A 45 -9.40 14.63 21.85
N GLY A 46 -10.47 14.02 21.34
CA GLY A 46 -11.85 14.54 21.43
C GLY A 46 -12.29 15.47 20.29
N THR A 47 -11.35 15.92 19.45
CA THR A 47 -11.63 16.74 18.27
C THR A 47 -11.82 15.85 17.04
N ARG A 48 -13.00 15.93 16.42
CA ARG A 48 -13.31 15.25 15.17
C ARG A 48 -12.87 16.10 13.98
N ILE A 49 -12.15 15.49 13.06
CA ILE A 49 -11.65 16.10 11.82
C ILE A 49 -12.24 15.32 10.65
N ARG A 50 -12.92 16.02 9.76
CA ARG A 50 -13.55 15.44 8.58
C ARG A 50 -13.15 16.21 7.33
N LEU A 51 -12.56 15.51 6.37
CA LEU A 51 -12.31 16.04 5.04
C LEU A 51 -13.54 15.80 4.16
N THR A 52 -14.03 16.86 3.51
CA THR A 52 -14.97 16.80 2.38
C THR A 52 -14.25 17.19 1.09
N ASP A 53 -14.96 17.14 -0.05
CA ASP A 53 -14.36 17.42 -1.36
C ASP A 53 -13.69 18.81 -1.47
N ASP A 54 -14.16 19.77 -0.68
CA ASP A 54 -13.78 21.19 -0.77
C ASP A 54 -13.42 21.84 0.57
N ALA A 55 -13.49 21.13 1.70
CA ALA A 55 -13.27 21.72 3.02
C ALA A 55 -12.81 20.71 4.08
N VAL A 56 -12.13 21.24 5.10
CA VAL A 56 -11.88 20.54 6.36
C VAL A 56 -12.90 21.01 7.37
N ARG A 57 -13.68 20.08 7.92
CA ARG A 57 -14.61 20.33 9.02
C ARG A 57 -14.01 19.82 10.31
N VAL A 58 -14.05 20.66 11.33
CA VAL A 58 -13.51 20.32 12.65
C VAL A 58 -14.56 20.59 13.70
N SER A 59 -14.71 19.65 14.64
CA SER A 59 -15.66 19.80 15.74
C SER A 59 -15.13 19.26 17.05
N ASN A 60 -15.29 20.02 18.13
CA ASN A 60 -14.97 19.63 19.50
C ASN A 60 -16.13 20.06 20.43
N GLY A 61 -16.91 19.10 20.93
CA GLY A 61 -18.12 19.39 21.70
C GLY A 61 -19.12 20.24 20.91
N ASN A 62 -19.32 21.49 21.36
CA ASN A 62 -20.24 22.44 20.73
C ASN A 62 -19.57 23.31 19.65
N ASP A 63 -18.23 23.36 19.61
CA ASP A 63 -17.52 24.16 18.63
C ASP A 63 -17.44 23.42 17.30
N GLN A 64 -17.85 24.08 16.23
CA GLN A 64 -17.77 23.57 14.86
C GLN A 64 -17.17 24.62 13.95
N ARG A 65 -16.21 24.21 13.13
CA ARG A 65 -15.58 25.07 12.11
C ARG A 65 -15.52 24.34 10.78
N THR A 66 -15.68 25.12 9.72
CA THR A 66 -15.47 24.66 8.34
C THR A 66 -14.44 25.56 7.69
N VAL A 67 -13.36 24.95 7.21
CA VAL A 67 -12.23 25.63 6.58
C VAL A 67 -12.16 25.18 5.12
N PRO A 68 -12.52 26.04 4.15
CA PRO A 68 -12.43 25.68 2.74
C PRO A 68 -10.99 25.39 2.31
N LEU A 69 -10.77 24.37 1.47
CA LEU A 69 -9.44 24.03 0.92
C LEU A 69 -8.87 25.12 0.01
N SER A 70 -9.71 26.06 -0.45
CA SER A 70 -9.30 27.23 -1.23
C SER A 70 -8.73 28.38 -0.39
N THR A 71 -8.76 28.27 0.94
CA THR A 71 -8.28 29.32 1.84
C THR A 71 -6.75 29.44 1.86
N SER A 72 -6.23 30.41 2.62
CA SER A 72 -4.80 30.57 2.88
C SER A 72 -4.35 29.73 4.08
N SER A 73 -3.06 29.35 4.09
CA SER A 73 -2.43 28.63 5.21
C SER A 73 -2.61 29.37 6.54
N ASP A 74 -2.60 30.71 6.55
CA ASP A 74 -2.75 31.52 7.77
C ASP A 74 -4.14 31.32 8.43
N VAL A 75 -5.19 31.21 7.61
CA VAL A 75 -6.55 30.95 8.10
C VAL A 75 -6.66 29.53 8.66
N ALA A 76 -6.02 28.56 8.01
CA ALA A 76 -5.99 27.18 8.46
C ALA A 76 -5.18 27.02 9.76
N THR A 77 -4.01 27.66 9.85
CA THR A 77 -3.16 27.73 11.05
C THR A 77 -3.94 28.30 12.24
N LYS A 78 -4.69 29.38 12.03
CA LYS A 78 -5.53 29.97 13.06
C LYS A 78 -6.65 29.00 13.50
N ALA A 79 -7.20 28.21 12.59
CA ALA A 79 -8.22 27.23 12.94
C ALA A 79 -7.66 26.10 13.82
N ASP A 80 -6.45 25.62 13.54
CA ASP A 80 -5.75 24.65 14.40
C ASP A 80 -5.47 25.25 15.79
N ALA A 81 -4.96 26.49 15.85
CA ALA A 81 -4.62 27.16 17.09
C ALA A 81 -5.86 27.43 17.97
N ASP A 82 -6.94 27.92 17.39
CA ASP A 82 -8.18 28.24 18.11
C ASP A 82 -8.87 26.99 18.68
N LEU A 83 -8.60 25.80 18.12
CA LEU A 83 -9.15 24.52 18.55
C LEU A 83 -8.14 23.67 19.34
N GLU A 84 -6.95 24.23 19.62
CA GLU A 84 -5.86 23.59 20.36
C GLU A 84 -5.50 22.20 19.81
N ILE A 85 -5.44 22.06 18.48
CA ILE A 85 -5.17 20.77 17.83
C ILE A 85 -3.69 20.62 17.55
N ASP A 86 -3.05 19.69 18.26
CA ASP A 86 -1.64 19.36 18.04
C ASP A 86 -1.37 18.83 16.62
N GLY A 87 -0.24 19.23 16.05
CA GLY A 87 0.23 18.72 14.75
C GLY A 87 -0.38 19.39 13.51
N HIS A 88 -1.11 20.50 13.69
CA HIS A 88 -1.60 21.37 12.62
C HIS A 88 -2.33 20.64 11.46
N PRO A 89 -3.31 19.75 11.76
CA PRO A 89 -3.99 18.97 10.74
C PRO A 89 -4.71 19.82 9.68
N VAL A 90 -5.34 20.92 10.06
CA VAL A 90 -6.10 21.76 9.12
C VAL A 90 -5.15 22.47 8.17
N GLU A 91 -4.07 23.07 8.69
CA GLU A 91 -3.03 23.71 7.88
C GLU A 91 -2.37 22.72 6.91
N ASN A 92 -1.95 21.55 7.41
CA ASN A 92 -1.33 20.52 6.59
C ASN A 92 -2.24 20.08 5.44
N LEU A 93 -3.52 19.82 5.72
CA LEU A 93 -4.50 19.44 4.69
C LEU A 93 -4.72 20.56 3.66
N VAL A 94 -4.88 21.81 4.10
CA VAL A 94 -5.11 22.94 3.19
C VAL A 94 -3.92 23.16 2.27
N THR A 95 -2.70 23.17 2.83
CA THR A 95 -1.47 23.43 2.07
C THR A 95 -1.15 22.26 1.13
N ASP A 96 -1.18 21.02 1.63
CA ASP A 96 -0.77 19.86 0.84
C ASP A 96 -1.80 19.50 -0.23
N LEU A 97 -3.09 19.53 0.05
CA LEU A 97 -4.10 19.16 -0.95
C LEU A 97 -4.19 20.20 -2.07
N LYS A 98 -3.81 21.46 -1.79
CA LYS A 98 -3.62 22.46 -2.83
C LYS A 98 -2.45 22.10 -3.74
N ASP A 99 -1.33 21.68 -3.19
CA ASP A 99 -0.15 21.21 -3.95
C ASP A 99 -0.47 19.95 -4.76
N VAL A 100 -1.16 18.97 -4.16
CA VAL A 100 -1.62 17.75 -4.84
C VAL A 100 -2.53 18.11 -6.03
N LYS A 101 -3.52 18.96 -5.82
CA LYS A 101 -4.45 19.40 -6.88
C LYS A 101 -3.75 20.17 -7.99
N ALA A 102 -2.73 20.97 -7.66
CA ALA A 102 -1.92 21.71 -8.62
C ALA A 102 -0.84 20.86 -9.31
N GLY A 103 -0.66 19.59 -8.91
CA GLY A 103 0.44 18.76 -9.38
C GLY A 103 1.82 19.19 -8.85
N SER A 104 1.86 20.09 -7.87
CA SER A 104 3.07 20.73 -7.34
C SER A 104 3.71 19.90 -6.21
N PHE A 105 4.10 18.68 -6.54
CA PHE A 105 4.77 17.74 -5.63
C PHE A 105 5.78 16.90 -6.40
N GLU A 106 6.65 16.15 -5.73
CA GLU A 106 7.65 15.27 -6.36
C GLU A 106 7.52 13.84 -5.80
N PHE A 107 7.71 12.81 -6.63
CA PHE A 107 7.85 11.43 -6.15
C PHE A 107 9.33 11.10 -5.94
N GLU A 108 9.64 10.38 -4.86
CA GLU A 108 10.97 9.79 -4.64
C GLU A 108 10.83 8.27 -4.53
N PHE A 109 11.25 7.53 -5.56
CA PHE A 109 11.23 6.06 -5.54
C PHE A 109 12.50 5.53 -4.88
N MET A 110 12.33 4.64 -3.91
CA MET A 110 13.41 4.24 -3.01
C MET A 110 13.35 2.75 -2.66
N ASP A 111 14.50 2.21 -2.28
CA ASP A 111 14.57 0.91 -1.64
C ASP A 111 13.89 0.95 -0.25
N PHE A 112 13.54 -0.24 0.25
CA PHE A 112 12.72 -0.42 1.45
C PHE A 112 13.25 0.30 2.70
N GLU A 113 14.53 0.11 3.03
CA GLU A 113 15.16 0.74 4.20
C GLU A 113 15.32 2.26 4.04
N PRO A 114 15.90 2.75 2.92
CA PRO A 114 15.94 4.19 2.64
C PRO A 114 14.58 4.88 2.70
N PHE A 115 13.50 4.23 2.26
CA PHE A 115 12.14 4.78 2.37
C PHE A 115 11.76 5.08 3.83
N PHE A 116 11.90 4.10 4.74
CA PHE A 116 11.52 4.31 6.13
C PHE A 116 12.42 5.34 6.83
N ASP A 117 13.71 5.39 6.47
CA ASP A 117 14.63 6.41 6.95
C ASP A 117 14.26 7.81 6.43
N ARG A 118 13.88 7.90 5.15
CA ARG A 118 13.46 9.14 4.50
C ARG A 118 12.24 9.74 5.17
N VAL A 119 11.23 8.91 5.46
CA VAL A 119 10.00 9.35 6.12
C VAL A 119 10.25 9.70 7.58
N ARG A 120 11.00 8.88 8.31
CA ARG A 120 11.30 9.11 9.74
C ARG A 120 12.09 10.40 10.01
N THR A 121 12.91 10.83 9.06
CA THR A 121 13.74 12.05 9.17
C THR A 121 13.09 13.28 8.52
N GLY A 122 11.99 13.10 7.80
CA GLY A 122 11.21 14.17 7.18
C GLY A 122 10.18 14.79 8.12
N GLU A 123 9.63 15.92 7.69
CA GLU A 123 8.42 16.49 8.29
C GLU A 123 7.23 15.67 7.81
N ASN A 124 6.61 14.89 8.69
CA ASN A 124 5.56 13.93 8.33
C ASN A 124 4.18 14.56 8.35
N HIS A 125 3.38 14.28 7.33
CA HIS A 125 2.04 14.85 7.16
C HIS A 125 0.96 13.75 7.22
N PRO A 126 0.68 13.17 8.41
CA PRO A 126 -0.19 12.01 8.55
C PRO A 126 -1.62 12.24 8.06
N PHE A 127 -2.16 13.45 8.19
CA PHE A 127 -3.51 13.78 7.72
C PHE A 127 -3.61 13.82 6.20
N THR A 128 -2.54 14.25 5.54
CA THR A 128 -2.45 14.19 4.09
C THR A 128 -2.30 12.75 3.62
N VAL A 129 -1.53 11.92 4.33
CA VAL A 129 -1.51 10.46 4.09
C VAL A 129 -2.91 9.87 4.24
N GLU A 130 -3.65 10.25 5.28
CA GLU A 130 -5.04 9.84 5.51
C GLU A 130 -5.98 10.26 4.36
N ALA A 131 -5.81 11.47 3.83
CA ALA A 131 -6.57 11.94 2.69
C ALA A 131 -6.25 11.17 1.40
N LEU A 132 -5.00 10.76 1.19
CA LEU A 132 -4.57 10.09 -0.04
C LEU A 132 -4.80 8.57 -0.02
N ARG A 133 -4.84 7.94 1.15
CA ARG A 133 -5.05 6.48 1.28
C ARG A 133 -6.48 6.00 1.02
N GLY A 134 -7.47 6.89 1.15
CA GLY A 134 -8.89 6.56 1.05
C GLY A 134 -9.41 5.72 2.24
N ASN A 135 -10.70 5.37 2.24
CA ASN A 135 -11.35 4.66 3.36
C ASN A 135 -11.63 3.17 3.10
N ARG A 136 -11.21 2.64 1.94
CA ARG A 136 -11.62 1.31 1.49
C ARG A 136 -11.09 0.16 2.36
N PHE A 137 -9.92 0.35 2.98
CA PHE A 137 -9.19 -0.72 3.67
C PHE A 137 -9.13 -0.53 5.20
N SER A 138 -9.98 0.32 5.76
CA SER A 138 -10.02 0.60 7.21
C SER A 138 -10.89 -0.38 8.01
N GLN A 139 -11.29 -1.51 7.41
CA GLN A 139 -12.27 -2.44 8.00
C GLN A 139 -11.64 -3.59 8.79
N VAL A 140 -10.33 -3.81 8.66
CA VAL A 140 -9.65 -4.88 9.39
C VAL A 140 -9.30 -4.43 10.80
N SER A 141 -9.64 -5.26 11.79
CA SER A 141 -9.31 -5.00 13.19
C SER A 141 -7.79 -4.92 13.36
N PRO A 142 -7.27 -3.90 14.08
CA PRO A 142 -5.86 -3.86 14.46
C PRO A 142 -5.39 -5.14 15.17
N SER A 143 -6.24 -5.77 15.98
CA SER A 143 -5.88 -6.99 16.71
C SER A 143 -5.61 -8.19 15.79
N ALA A 144 -6.37 -8.33 14.70
CA ALA A 144 -6.17 -9.39 13.72
C ALA A 144 -4.82 -9.22 13.01
N ILE A 145 -4.42 -7.98 12.73
CA ILE A 145 -3.10 -7.69 12.15
C ILE A 145 -1.98 -7.99 13.15
N GLU A 146 -2.16 -7.67 14.43
CA GLU A 146 -1.18 -7.97 15.49
C GLU A 146 -0.97 -9.48 15.65
N GLU A 147 -2.06 -10.26 15.64
CA GLU A 147 -2.02 -11.71 15.74
C GLU A 147 -1.33 -12.33 14.52
N PHE A 148 -1.73 -11.91 13.32
CA PHE A 148 -1.24 -12.47 12.07
C PHE A 148 0.23 -12.12 11.78
N SER A 149 0.60 -10.84 11.97
CA SER A 149 1.94 -10.33 11.63
C SER A 149 2.92 -10.37 12.81
N GLY A 150 2.44 -10.53 14.05
CA GLY A 150 3.25 -10.38 15.26
C GLY A 150 3.72 -8.95 15.53
N ALA A 151 3.16 -7.95 14.84
CA ALA A 151 3.59 -6.57 14.92
C ALA A 151 2.39 -5.60 15.06
N SER A 152 2.59 -4.54 15.84
CA SER A 152 1.56 -3.50 15.99
C SER A 152 1.34 -2.72 14.69
N PRO A 153 0.09 -2.52 14.24
CA PRO A 153 -0.29 -1.65 13.11
C PRO A 153 0.24 -0.22 13.18
N LYS A 154 0.59 0.24 14.39
CA LYS A 154 1.25 1.53 14.60
C LYS A 154 2.70 1.56 14.09
N ARG A 155 3.26 0.41 13.68
CA ARG A 155 4.64 0.25 13.21
C ARG A 155 4.66 -0.38 11.80
N PRO A 156 4.34 0.38 10.73
CA PRO A 156 4.19 -0.15 9.37
C PRO A 156 5.36 -0.99 8.86
N LYS A 157 6.60 -0.58 9.11
CA LYS A 157 7.79 -1.40 8.75
C LYS A 157 7.72 -2.81 9.35
N SER A 158 7.47 -2.89 10.66
CA SER A 158 7.38 -4.17 11.37
C SER A 158 6.18 -5.01 10.92
N VAL A 159 5.08 -4.37 10.54
CA VAL A 159 3.94 -5.07 9.92
C VAL A 159 4.34 -5.67 8.58
N LEU A 160 4.98 -4.91 7.69
CA LEU A 160 5.40 -5.41 6.38
C LEU A 160 6.35 -6.60 6.49
N GLU A 161 7.29 -6.56 7.43
CA GLU A 161 8.20 -7.65 7.76
C GLU A 161 7.46 -8.85 8.38
N GLY A 162 6.53 -8.59 9.30
CA GLY A 162 5.72 -9.60 9.97
C GLY A 162 4.78 -10.36 9.03
N LEU A 163 4.20 -9.67 8.06
CA LEU A 163 3.36 -10.27 7.00
C LEU A 163 4.10 -11.36 6.22
N VAL A 164 5.41 -11.24 6.01
CA VAL A 164 6.20 -12.31 5.37
C VAL A 164 6.10 -13.62 6.14
N SER A 165 6.19 -13.54 7.48
CA SER A 165 6.11 -14.71 8.35
C SER A 165 4.67 -15.21 8.49
N GLY A 166 3.70 -14.30 8.61
CA GLY A 166 2.28 -14.63 8.67
C GLY A 166 1.81 -15.37 7.43
N PHE A 167 2.09 -14.83 6.24
CA PHE A 167 1.74 -15.48 4.98
C PHE A 167 2.40 -16.85 4.82
N ARG A 168 3.70 -16.97 5.13
CA ARG A 168 4.40 -18.27 5.12
C ARG A 168 3.77 -19.32 6.02
N LYS A 169 3.27 -18.91 7.18
CA LYS A 169 2.73 -19.83 8.18
C LYS A 169 1.30 -20.25 7.86
N HIS A 170 0.51 -19.36 7.29
CA HIS A 170 -0.96 -19.50 7.21
C HIS A 170 -1.49 -19.70 5.79
N THR A 171 -0.65 -19.56 4.76
CA THR A 171 -1.07 -19.78 3.36
C THR A 171 0.10 -20.21 2.49
N TYR A 172 -0.17 -20.45 1.22
CA TYR A 172 0.79 -20.78 0.18
C TYR A 172 0.41 -20.07 -1.13
N TYR A 173 1.28 -20.09 -2.13
CA TYR A 173 0.95 -19.50 -3.43
C TYR A 173 0.04 -20.45 -4.21
N ASP A 174 -1.11 -19.98 -4.68
CA ASP A 174 -2.11 -20.81 -5.37
C ASP A 174 -1.67 -21.17 -6.82
N ILE A 175 -0.73 -22.12 -6.92
CA ILE A 175 -0.24 -22.68 -8.19
C ILE A 175 -1.38 -23.32 -9.00
N PRO A 176 -2.33 -24.09 -8.41
CA PRO A 176 -3.46 -24.63 -9.17
C PRO A 176 -4.28 -23.55 -9.89
N ARG A 177 -4.63 -22.45 -9.19
CA ARG A 177 -5.35 -21.32 -9.79
C ARG A 177 -4.53 -20.58 -10.83
N TYR A 178 -3.22 -20.47 -10.64
CA TYR A 178 -2.31 -19.94 -11.66
C TYR A 178 -2.36 -20.77 -12.95
N VAL A 179 -2.25 -22.09 -12.83
CA VAL A 179 -2.28 -23.01 -13.97
C VAL A 179 -3.65 -22.98 -14.66
N ALA A 180 -4.73 -23.01 -13.88
CA ALA A 180 -6.09 -22.84 -14.37
C ALA A 180 -6.24 -21.56 -15.19
N GLY A 181 -5.69 -20.45 -14.68
CA GLY A 181 -5.67 -19.19 -15.38
C GLY A 181 -4.84 -19.18 -16.67
N SER A 182 -3.70 -19.86 -16.66
CA SER A 182 -2.87 -20.01 -17.85
C SER A 182 -3.58 -20.80 -18.95
N VAL A 183 -4.34 -21.85 -18.59
CA VAL A 183 -5.17 -22.63 -19.52
C VAL A 183 -6.34 -21.79 -20.03
N GLU A 184 -7.05 -21.12 -19.13
CA GLU A 184 -8.15 -20.21 -19.46
C GLU A 184 -7.74 -19.18 -20.52
N ASP A 185 -6.61 -18.51 -20.31
CA ASP A 185 -6.19 -17.40 -21.19
C ASP A 185 -5.59 -17.88 -22.51
N ASN A 186 -4.78 -18.95 -22.50
CA ASN A 186 -3.99 -19.35 -23.68
C ASN A 186 -4.62 -20.49 -24.49
N VAL A 187 -5.51 -21.28 -23.89
CA VAL A 187 -6.14 -22.44 -24.53
C VAL A 187 -7.62 -22.18 -24.76
N LEU A 188 -8.30 -21.63 -23.75
CA LEU A 188 -9.74 -21.36 -23.81
C LEU A 188 -10.07 -19.92 -24.22
N PHE A 189 -9.06 -19.09 -24.48
CA PHE A 189 -9.20 -17.68 -24.90
C PHE A 189 -10.17 -16.87 -24.02
N GLY A 190 -10.20 -17.15 -22.71
CA GLY A 190 -11.04 -16.46 -21.73
C GLY A 190 -12.54 -16.80 -21.79
N THR A 191 -12.93 -17.89 -22.46
CA THR A 191 -14.35 -18.27 -22.60
C THR A 191 -14.98 -18.88 -21.34
N VAL A 192 -14.16 -19.29 -20.36
CA VAL A 192 -14.61 -19.92 -19.11
C VAL A 192 -13.77 -19.40 -17.95
N ASP A 193 -14.37 -19.05 -16.81
CA ASP A 193 -13.63 -18.74 -15.58
C ASP A 193 -13.25 -20.06 -14.87
N LEU A 194 -12.05 -20.58 -15.14
CA LEU A 194 -11.54 -21.77 -14.46
C LEU A 194 -11.00 -21.44 -13.07
N ARG A 195 -10.58 -20.20 -12.86
CA ARG A 195 -9.99 -19.72 -11.59
C ARG A 195 -11.02 -19.73 -10.46
N GLN A 196 -12.30 -19.57 -10.75
CA GLN A 196 -13.37 -19.54 -9.73
C GLN A 196 -13.39 -20.77 -8.81
N TYR A 197 -13.02 -21.95 -9.32
CA TYR A 197 -13.08 -23.21 -8.57
C TYR A 197 -11.99 -23.37 -7.51
N PHE A 198 -11.01 -22.46 -7.52
CA PHE A 198 -9.88 -22.44 -6.59
C PHE A 198 -9.98 -21.27 -5.61
N LYS A 199 -10.99 -20.40 -5.75
CA LYS A 199 -11.19 -19.29 -4.83
C LYS A 199 -11.62 -19.81 -3.46
N SER A 200 -10.97 -19.29 -2.43
CA SER A 200 -11.27 -19.56 -1.03
C SER A 200 -11.33 -18.24 -0.25
N PRO A 201 -11.89 -18.21 0.96
CA PRO A 201 -11.82 -17.03 1.82
C PRO A 201 -10.37 -16.61 2.09
N ILE A 202 -10.13 -15.30 2.12
CA ILE A 202 -8.80 -14.70 2.29
C ILE A 202 -8.77 -13.63 3.37
N THR A 203 -9.75 -13.58 4.29
CA THR A 203 -9.66 -12.68 5.45
C THR A 203 -8.55 -13.16 6.40
N TYR A 204 -8.01 -12.28 7.23
CA TYR A 204 -6.96 -12.68 8.20
C TYR A 204 -7.41 -13.84 9.08
N GLU A 205 -8.67 -13.80 9.54
CA GLU A 205 -9.27 -14.85 10.34
C GLU A 205 -9.38 -16.18 9.57
N ALA A 206 -9.72 -16.14 8.27
CA ALA A 206 -9.81 -17.33 7.43
C ALA A 206 -8.44 -17.93 7.10
N LEU A 207 -7.41 -17.09 6.97
CA LEU A 207 -6.03 -17.55 6.81
C LEU A 207 -5.57 -18.26 8.09
N GLU A 208 -5.90 -17.71 9.27
CA GLU A 208 -5.52 -18.29 10.55
C GLU A 208 -6.28 -19.59 10.88
N SER A 209 -7.56 -19.68 10.50
CA SER A 209 -8.38 -20.89 10.70
C SER A 209 -8.07 -22.02 9.71
N GLY A 210 -7.24 -21.76 8.68
CA GLY A 210 -6.90 -22.74 7.66
C GLY A 210 -8.02 -23.00 6.64
N GLU A 211 -8.98 -22.08 6.51
CA GLU A 211 -10.07 -22.16 5.53
C GLU A 211 -9.64 -21.77 4.10
N ASN A 212 -8.40 -21.30 3.95
CA ASN A 212 -7.83 -20.85 2.68
C ASN A 212 -7.16 -21.99 1.90
N ALA A 213 -7.34 -21.99 0.57
CA ALA A 213 -6.76 -22.92 -0.39
C ALA A 213 -5.57 -22.31 -1.18
N GLY A 214 -4.90 -21.31 -0.61
CA GLY A 214 -3.83 -20.54 -1.23
C GLY A 214 -4.26 -19.13 -1.60
N MET A 215 -3.27 -18.27 -1.86
CA MET A 215 -3.47 -16.90 -2.32
C MET A 215 -2.70 -16.60 -3.61
N PHE A 216 -3.23 -15.68 -4.39
CA PHE A 216 -2.64 -15.11 -5.59
C PHE A 216 -2.00 -13.75 -5.30
N CYS A 217 -1.10 -13.28 -6.19
CA CYS A 217 -0.36 -12.02 -6.01
C CYS A 217 -1.26 -10.80 -5.68
N TYR A 218 -2.44 -10.73 -6.29
CA TYR A 218 -3.45 -9.70 -6.03
C TYR A 218 -3.98 -9.73 -4.59
N GLU A 219 -4.16 -10.93 -4.03
CA GLU A 219 -4.74 -11.15 -2.71
C GLU A 219 -3.71 -10.84 -1.62
N PHE A 220 -2.45 -11.23 -1.82
CA PHE A 220 -1.33 -10.75 -0.99
C PHE A 220 -1.25 -9.22 -0.96
N THR A 221 -1.38 -8.59 -2.14
CA THR A 221 -1.31 -7.12 -2.25
C THR A 221 -2.46 -6.48 -1.47
N TRP A 222 -3.69 -6.93 -1.67
CA TRP A 222 -4.85 -6.43 -0.92
C TRP A 222 -4.71 -6.61 0.58
N ARG A 223 -4.32 -7.80 1.05
CA ARG A 223 -4.12 -8.04 2.49
C ARG A 223 -3.07 -7.11 3.06
N SER A 224 -1.94 -6.93 2.38
CA SER A 224 -0.91 -6.03 2.88
C SER A 224 -1.38 -4.57 3.00
N ILE A 225 -2.18 -4.07 2.05
CA ILE A 225 -2.75 -2.72 2.12
C ILE A 225 -3.73 -2.61 3.29
N GLU A 226 -4.59 -3.61 3.51
CA GLU A 226 -5.47 -3.67 4.68
C GLU A 226 -4.72 -3.66 6.01
N ALA A 227 -3.64 -4.43 6.13
CA ALA A 227 -2.81 -4.41 7.32
C ALA A 227 -2.24 -3.01 7.59
N LEU A 228 -1.72 -2.37 6.54
CA LEU A 228 -1.19 -1.00 6.62
C LEU A 228 -2.26 0.04 6.95
N HIS A 229 -3.53 -0.17 6.59
CA HIS A 229 -4.61 0.81 6.75
C HIS A 229 -5.53 0.54 7.95
N SER A 230 -5.24 -0.50 8.72
CA SER A 230 -6.04 -0.92 9.89
C SER A 230 -6.10 0.10 11.04
N VAL A 231 -5.17 1.06 11.09
CA VAL A 231 -5.22 2.20 12.02
C VAL A 231 -5.12 3.53 11.26
N PRO A 232 -5.65 4.65 11.81
CA PRO A 232 -5.44 5.98 11.25
C PRO A 232 -3.95 6.31 11.06
N ALA A 233 -3.62 7.02 10.00
CA ALA A 233 -2.24 7.37 9.64
C ALA A 233 -1.55 8.18 10.76
N TYR A 234 -2.29 9.04 11.48
CA TYR A 234 -1.76 9.81 12.62
C TYR A 234 -1.38 8.92 13.82
N GLN A 235 -1.87 7.69 13.89
CA GLN A 235 -1.48 6.73 14.94
C GLN A 235 -0.25 5.91 14.56
N GLN A 236 0.20 5.99 13.31
CA GLN A 236 1.38 5.28 12.83
C GLN A 236 2.64 6.08 13.12
N ARG A 237 3.69 5.39 13.58
CA ARG A 237 5.01 5.99 13.80
C ARG A 237 5.63 6.53 12.51
N VAL A 238 5.39 5.84 11.41
CA VAL A 238 5.71 6.25 10.04
C VAL A 238 4.40 6.16 9.27
N PRO A 239 3.69 7.28 9.03
CA PRO A 239 2.42 7.26 8.33
C PRO A 239 2.59 6.77 6.90
N VAL A 240 1.83 5.77 6.47
CA VAL A 240 1.92 5.23 5.10
C VAL A 240 0.57 5.06 4.42
N MET A 241 0.61 5.12 3.09
CA MET A 241 -0.48 4.74 2.20
C MET A 241 -0.03 3.60 1.27
N GLY A 242 -0.99 2.78 0.86
CA GLY A 242 -0.76 1.59 0.05
C GLY A 242 -1.28 1.81 -1.36
N ALA A 243 -0.61 1.21 -2.34
CA ALA A 243 -1.02 1.18 -3.73
C ALA A 243 -0.89 -0.23 -4.29
N MET A 244 -1.74 -0.54 -5.27
CA MET A 244 -1.55 -1.73 -6.10
C MET A 244 -0.74 -1.36 -7.33
N VAL A 245 0.36 -2.08 -7.55
CA VAL A 245 1.20 -1.90 -8.72
C VAL A 245 1.06 -3.12 -9.61
N TYR A 246 0.63 -2.88 -10.85
CA TYR A 246 0.39 -3.93 -11.83
C TYR A 246 1.59 -4.07 -12.75
N ASP A 247 1.94 -5.29 -13.07
CA ASP A 247 2.73 -5.68 -14.23
C ASP A 247 1.84 -6.56 -15.11
N ASP A 248 1.15 -5.94 -16.07
CA ASP A 248 0.23 -6.66 -16.96
C ASP A 248 0.93 -7.72 -17.82
N ARG A 249 2.22 -7.50 -18.15
CA ARG A 249 2.98 -8.44 -18.96
C ARG A 249 3.14 -9.78 -18.24
N HIS A 250 3.35 -9.74 -16.92
CA HIS A 250 3.48 -10.94 -16.10
C HIS A 250 2.21 -11.31 -15.34
N LYS A 251 1.12 -10.53 -15.52
CA LYS A 251 -0.14 -10.66 -14.76
C LYS A 251 0.12 -10.68 -13.26
N HIS A 252 1.07 -9.86 -12.85
CA HIS A 252 1.60 -9.83 -11.49
C HIS A 252 1.19 -8.53 -10.82
N VAL A 253 0.97 -8.60 -9.51
CA VAL A 253 0.61 -7.45 -8.69
C VAL A 253 1.40 -7.47 -7.41
N TYR A 254 1.89 -6.31 -7.02
CA TYR A 254 2.64 -6.11 -5.78
C TYR A 254 2.26 -4.79 -5.12
N THR A 255 2.71 -4.63 -3.87
CA THR A 255 2.32 -3.52 -3.01
C THR A 255 3.27 -2.35 -3.18
N GLY A 256 2.74 -1.20 -3.58
CA GLY A 256 3.41 0.08 -3.39
C GLY A 256 3.15 0.61 -1.98
N VAL A 257 4.17 1.12 -1.31
CA VAL A 257 4.07 1.76 0.00
C VAL A 257 4.63 3.16 -0.12
N ALA A 258 3.82 4.17 0.16
CA ALA A 258 4.20 5.57 0.05
C ALA A 258 3.90 6.33 1.34
N SER A 259 4.46 7.53 1.47
CA SER A 259 4.16 8.47 2.55
C SER A 259 4.11 9.89 2.00
N VAL A 260 3.81 10.87 2.85
CA VAL A 260 3.83 12.30 2.51
C VAL A 260 4.71 13.02 3.50
N VAL A 261 5.73 13.69 2.97
CA VAL A 261 6.63 14.53 3.75
C VAL A 261 6.78 15.91 3.12
N ARG A 262 7.03 16.92 3.95
CA ARG A 262 7.58 18.20 3.46
C ARG A 262 9.08 18.26 3.65
N ARG A 263 9.75 18.89 2.67
CA ARG A 263 11.18 19.20 2.73
C ARG A 263 11.42 20.55 2.10
N ASN A 264 11.98 21.47 2.87
CA ASN A 264 12.26 22.83 2.41
C ASN A 264 11.03 23.50 1.76
N GLY A 265 9.85 23.28 2.36
CA GLY A 265 8.57 23.79 1.86
C GLY A 265 7.96 23.05 0.66
N LYS A 266 8.63 22.05 0.07
CA LYS A 266 8.07 21.24 -1.03
C LYS A 266 7.40 19.97 -0.52
N LEU A 267 6.28 19.60 -1.15
CA LEU A 267 5.60 18.32 -0.93
C LEU A 267 6.32 17.20 -1.69
N VAL A 268 6.72 16.15 -0.96
CA VAL A 268 7.42 14.98 -1.51
C VAL A 268 6.68 13.71 -1.10
N ILE A 269 6.48 12.81 -2.06
CA ILE A 269 5.85 11.50 -1.86
C ILE A 269 6.92 10.43 -2.05
N PRO A 270 7.65 10.04 -0.99
CA PRO A 270 8.54 8.89 -1.05
C PRO A 270 7.71 7.61 -1.24
N MET A 271 8.22 6.67 -2.02
CA MET A 271 7.55 5.42 -2.33
C MET A 271 8.54 4.26 -2.45
N THR A 272 8.18 3.11 -1.90
CA THR A 272 8.88 1.83 -2.05
C THR A 272 7.89 0.73 -2.46
N PHE A 273 8.40 -0.47 -2.71
CA PHE A 273 7.65 -1.58 -3.28
C PHE A 273 7.95 -2.88 -2.56
N VAL A 274 6.91 -3.69 -2.33
CA VAL A 274 6.96 -4.94 -1.57
C VAL A 274 6.18 -6.02 -2.31
N ASP A 275 6.78 -7.20 -2.48
CA ASP A 275 6.15 -8.38 -3.08
C ASP A 275 6.23 -9.58 -2.13
N TYR A 276 5.07 -10.15 -1.83
CA TYR A 276 4.90 -11.28 -0.92
C TYR A 276 4.80 -12.62 -1.64
N THR A 277 4.76 -12.65 -2.97
CA THR A 277 4.64 -13.89 -3.76
C THR A 277 5.81 -14.84 -3.46
N HIS A 278 6.99 -14.27 -3.21
CA HIS A 278 8.19 -15.05 -2.85
C HIS A 278 8.21 -15.53 -1.42
N SER A 279 7.40 -14.96 -0.54
CA SER A 279 7.34 -15.47 0.82
C SER A 279 6.84 -16.91 0.83
N THR A 280 5.85 -17.25 -0.01
CA THR A 280 5.17 -18.55 -0.01
C THR A 280 5.69 -19.53 -1.06
N LEU A 281 6.20 -19.06 -2.21
CA LEU A 281 6.60 -19.93 -3.33
C LEU A 281 7.86 -20.80 -3.06
N TYR A 282 8.72 -20.38 -2.12
CA TYR A 282 9.97 -21.08 -1.80
C TYR A 282 9.79 -22.39 -1.02
N ASP A 283 8.73 -22.50 -0.21
CA ASP A 283 8.52 -23.69 0.62
C ASP A 283 7.85 -24.82 -0.18
N ASP A 284 7.02 -24.50 -1.18
CA ASP A 284 6.30 -25.49 -2.01
C ASP A 284 7.18 -26.25 -3.00
N LEU A 285 8.26 -25.64 -3.49
CA LEU A 285 9.11 -26.26 -4.52
C LEU A 285 10.43 -26.86 -3.99
N HIS A 286 10.75 -26.71 -2.69
CA HIS A 286 12.03 -27.15 -2.11
C HIS A 286 13.29 -26.67 -2.87
N LEU A 287 13.19 -25.61 -3.69
CA LEU A 287 14.27 -25.11 -4.56
C LEU A 287 15.19 -24.09 -3.88
N ARG A 288 15.39 -24.19 -2.56
CA ARG A 288 16.29 -23.29 -1.78
C ARG A 288 17.73 -23.27 -2.32
N TRP A 289 18.19 -24.34 -2.98
CA TRP A 289 19.55 -24.44 -3.50
C TRP A 289 19.73 -23.84 -4.90
N LEU A 290 18.68 -23.80 -5.73
CA LEU A 290 18.76 -23.31 -7.12
C LEU A 290 18.61 -21.77 -7.22
N LEU A 291 18.01 -21.14 -6.20
CA LEU A 291 17.62 -19.73 -6.23
C LEU A 291 18.50 -18.80 -5.36
N GLY A 292 19.59 -19.32 -4.77
CA GLY A 292 20.62 -18.54 -4.08
C GLY A 292 20.25 -18.04 -2.67
N ARG A 293 21.27 -17.62 -1.90
CA ARG A 293 21.11 -16.88 -0.63
C ARG A 293 21.26 -15.39 -0.92
N GLY A 294 20.17 -14.62 -1.00
CA GLY A 294 20.28 -13.16 -1.10
C GLY A 294 19.07 -12.43 -1.67
N MET A 295 18.92 -11.16 -1.27
CA MET A 295 17.82 -10.24 -1.58
C MET A 295 18.12 -9.43 -2.85
N ARG A 296 17.35 -9.65 -3.92
CA ARG A 296 17.07 -8.72 -5.04
C ARG A 296 15.94 -9.33 -5.87
N ALA A 297 14.71 -8.89 -5.68
CA ALA A 297 13.67 -9.17 -6.67
C ALA A 297 13.75 -8.11 -7.77
N TYR A 298 13.21 -8.48 -8.93
CA TYR A 298 13.07 -7.67 -10.13
C TYR A 298 14.40 -7.57 -10.91
N ASP A 299 14.60 -8.50 -11.85
CA ASP A 299 15.54 -8.42 -12.98
C ASP A 299 14.87 -7.68 -14.15
N ASP A 300 15.60 -7.16 -15.15
CA ASP A 300 15.22 -6.22 -16.21
C ASP A 300 13.88 -6.45 -16.98
N ARG A 301 13.15 -7.53 -16.68
CA ARG A 301 11.95 -8.00 -17.36
C ARG A 301 10.64 -7.47 -16.75
N HIS A 302 10.52 -7.27 -15.44
CA HIS A 302 9.28 -6.78 -14.79
C HIS A 302 9.15 -5.26 -14.85
N ARG A 303 7.98 -4.75 -15.25
CA ARG A 303 7.71 -3.31 -15.39
C ARG A 303 6.35 -2.96 -14.85
N ALA A 304 6.24 -1.86 -14.11
CA ALA A 304 4.94 -1.34 -13.70
C ALA A 304 4.19 -0.83 -14.93
N THR A 305 2.99 -1.31 -15.18
CA THR A 305 2.10 -0.78 -16.22
C THR A 305 1.06 0.17 -15.64
N GLU A 306 0.76 0.03 -14.35
CA GLU A 306 -0.25 0.82 -13.66
C GLU A 306 0.01 0.89 -12.16
N ILE A 307 -0.25 2.05 -11.55
CA ILE A 307 -0.29 2.24 -10.10
C ILE A 307 -1.71 2.70 -9.74
N ARG A 308 -2.40 1.92 -8.91
CA ARG A 308 -3.74 2.24 -8.42
C ARG A 308 -3.67 2.59 -6.94
N TRP A 309 -4.00 3.84 -6.65
CA TRP A 309 -4.28 4.32 -5.30
C TRP A 309 -5.73 4.04 -4.97
N GLN A 310 -6.02 3.73 -3.70
CA GLN A 310 -7.38 3.40 -3.26
C GLN A 310 -8.05 2.29 -4.10
N PRO A 311 -7.30 1.23 -4.46
CA PRO A 311 -7.67 0.28 -5.50
C PRO A 311 -8.90 -0.56 -5.19
#